data_AF-A0A7K2XHU9-F1
#
_entry.id   AF-A0A7K2XHU9-F1
#
_cell.length_a   1.000
_cell.length_b   1.000
_cell.length_c   1.000
_cell.angle_alpha   90.00
_cell.angle_beta   90.00
_cell.angle_gamma   90.00
#
_symmetry.space_group_name_H-M   'P 1'
#
loop_
_entity.id
_entity.type
_entity.pdbx_description
1 polymer ?
#
loop_
_entity_poly.entity_id
_entity_poly.type
_entity_poly.pdbx_seq_one_letter_code
_entity_poly.pdbx_strand_id
1 'polypeptide(L)'
;MDPINPGSEEYGHDTEGEEARQGRGVPAPAAAPVRARVVRLVSGGLLLTVNPVDGSEIEPCPPGQEPEAPRPRTPEERAEAARAHAPPVPPGP
;
A
#
# COMPACT_ATOMS: atom_id res chain seq x y z
N MET A 1 -26.23 -29.57 -11.34
CA MET A 1 -25.60 -28.32 -11.78
C MET A 1 -26.05 -27.24 -10.83
N ASP A 2 -25.15 -26.81 -9.95
CA ASP A 2 -25.39 -25.73 -8.99
C ASP A 2 -24.99 -24.40 -9.67
N PRO A 3 -25.85 -23.36 -9.74
CA PRO A 3 -25.54 -22.13 -10.48
C PRO A 3 -24.43 -21.27 -9.87
N ILE A 4 -23.99 -21.56 -8.64
CA ILE A 4 -23.02 -20.75 -7.89
C ILE A 4 -21.64 -21.43 -7.82
N ASN A 5 -21.52 -22.66 -8.33
CA ASN A 5 -20.24 -23.34 -8.42
C ASN A 5 -19.98 -23.79 -9.86
N PRO A 6 -19.47 -22.91 -10.73
CA PRO A 6 -18.82 -23.38 -11.95
C PRO A 6 -17.64 -24.26 -11.50
N GLY A 7 -17.76 -25.56 -11.81
CA GLY A 7 -16.75 -26.55 -11.51
C GLY A 7 -15.39 -26.11 -12.03
N SER A 8 -14.34 -26.51 -11.32
CA SER A 8 -12.95 -26.27 -11.70
C SER A 8 -12.61 -27.00 -13.01
N GLU A 9 -13.03 -26.43 -14.13
CA GLU A 9 -12.65 -26.86 -15.47
C GLU A 9 -11.32 -26.17 -15.80
N GLU A 10 -10.26 -26.98 -15.70
CA GLU A 10 -9.17 -27.09 -16.67
C GLU A 10 -8.92 -25.86 -17.56
N TYR A 11 -7.98 -25.00 -17.15
CA TYR A 11 -7.25 -24.15 -18.09
C TYR A 11 -5.79 -24.56 -18.07
N GLY A 12 -5.50 -25.68 -18.73
CA GLY A 12 -4.15 -26.01 -19.18
C GLY A 12 -3.76 -25.03 -20.29
N HIS A 13 -3.17 -23.90 -19.90
CA HIS A 13 -2.51 -23.04 -20.87
C HIS A 13 -1.11 -23.60 -21.10
N ASP A 14 -0.98 -24.33 -22.21
CA ASP A 14 0.25 -24.55 -22.94
C ASP A 14 1.16 -23.31 -22.84
N THR A 15 2.28 -23.44 -22.13
CA THR A 15 3.37 -22.45 -22.16
C THR A 15 4.55 -23.02 -22.95
N GLU A 16 4.23 -23.58 -24.11
CA GLU A 16 5.20 -23.85 -25.16
C GLU A 16 5.61 -22.52 -25.81
N GLY A 17 6.61 -21.82 -25.24
CA GLY A 17 7.07 -20.58 -25.86
C GLY A 17 8.07 -19.68 -25.14
N GLU A 18 8.69 -20.08 -24.03
CA GLU A 18 9.61 -19.18 -23.28
C GLU A 18 11.03 -19.74 -23.04
N GLU A 19 11.56 -20.54 -23.97
CA GLU A 19 12.99 -20.88 -23.99
C GLU A 19 13.90 -19.81 -24.64
N ALA A 20 13.38 -18.62 -24.98
CA ALA A 20 14.09 -17.68 -25.85
C ALA A 20 14.42 -16.31 -25.25
N ARG A 21 14.72 -16.16 -23.95
CA ARG A 21 15.45 -14.97 -23.42
C ARG A 21 16.32 -15.28 -22.20
N GLN A 22 17.35 -16.12 -22.38
CA GLN A 22 18.54 -16.08 -21.51
C GLN A 22 19.35 -14.81 -21.81
N GLY A 23 18.75 -13.64 -21.57
CA GLY A 23 19.44 -12.36 -21.58
C GLY A 23 20.20 -12.22 -20.27
N ARG A 24 21.53 -12.20 -20.37
CA ARG A 24 22.51 -11.92 -19.30
C ARG A 24 21.99 -10.83 -18.34
N GLY A 25 21.36 -11.27 -17.24
CA GLY A 25 20.76 -10.39 -16.26
C GLY A 25 21.87 -9.66 -15.51
N VAL A 26 21.86 -8.33 -15.58
CA VAL A 26 22.56 -7.49 -14.59
C VAL A 26 22.09 -7.97 -13.21
N PRO A 27 22.98 -8.24 -12.24
CA PRO A 27 22.53 -8.60 -10.91
C PRO A 27 21.62 -7.48 -10.41
N ALA A 28 20.37 -7.82 -10.08
CA ALA A 28 19.47 -6.87 -9.44
C ALA A 28 20.20 -6.29 -8.22
N PRO A 29 20.19 -4.97 -8.01
CA PRO A 29 20.78 -4.39 -6.81
C PRO A 29 20.18 -5.10 -5.60
N ALA A 30 21.05 -5.51 -4.67
CA ALA A 30 20.62 -6.16 -3.44
C ALA A 30 19.50 -5.33 -2.80
N ALA A 31 18.37 -5.97 -2.48
CA ALA A 31 17.24 -5.28 -1.89
C ALA A 31 17.72 -4.53 -0.64
N ALA A 32 17.59 -3.21 -0.65
CA ALA A 32 17.88 -2.39 0.51
C ALA A 32 17.02 -2.88 1.69
N PRO A 33 17.53 -2.86 2.93
CA PRO A 33 16.76 -3.30 4.08
C PRO A 33 15.44 -2.53 4.14
N VAL A 34 14.33 -3.27 4.18
CA VAL A 34 12.98 -2.70 4.28
C VAL A 34 12.89 -1.96 5.62
N ARG A 35 12.65 -0.65 5.56
CA ARG A 35 12.47 0.17 6.76
C ARG A 35 11.10 -0.14 7.38
N ALA A 36 11.05 -1.13 8.26
CA ALA A 36 9.89 -1.43 9.07
C ALA A 36 9.61 -0.28 10.04
N ARG A 37 8.48 0.41 9.87
CA ARG A 37 8.01 1.42 10.83
C ARG A 37 6.65 0.98 11.35
N VAL A 38 6.54 0.91 12.68
CA VAL A 38 5.26 0.73 13.35
C VAL A 38 4.49 2.05 13.27
N VAL A 39 3.22 1.98 12.85
CA VAL A 39 2.35 3.16 12.73
C VAL A 39 1.03 2.90 13.46
N ARG A 40 0.51 3.93 14.13
CA ARG A 40 -0.81 3.91 14.76
C ARG A 40 -1.80 4.73 13.92
N LEU A 41 -2.96 4.14 13.65
CA LEU A 41 -4.05 4.78 12.91
C LEU A 41 -5.34 4.63 13.72
N VAL A 42 -6.23 5.63 13.66
CA VAL A 42 -7.56 5.55 14.27
C VAL A 42 -8.60 5.55 13.17
N SER A 43 -9.52 4.58 13.18
CA SER A 43 -10.61 4.46 12.21
C SER A 43 -11.87 3.93 12.88
N GLY A 44 -12.99 4.65 12.76
CA GLY A 44 -14.29 4.19 13.28
C GLY A 44 -14.30 3.87 14.77
N GLY A 45 -13.50 4.56 15.58
CA GLY A 45 -13.34 4.28 17.02
C GLY A 45 -12.44 3.09 17.33
N LEU A 46 -11.67 2.59 16.36
CA LEU A 46 -10.67 1.54 16.55
C LEU A 46 -9.27 2.11 16.38
N LEU A 47 -8.36 1.69 17.26
CA LEU A 47 -6.93 1.93 17.16
C LEU A 47 -6.27 0.74 16.46
N LEU A 48 -5.68 0.98 15.30
CA LEU A 48 -4.89 0.02 14.53
C LEU A 48 -3.40 0.28 14.76
N THR A 49 -2.68 -0.72 15.25
CA THR A 49 -1.21 -0.72 15.32
C THR A 49 -0.67 -1.60 14.20
N VAL A 50 -0.09 -0.97 13.17
CA VAL A 50 0.49 -1.67 12.03
C VAL A 50 1.91 -2.07 12.37
N ASN A 51 2.16 -3.33 12.72
CA ASN A 51 3.50 -3.90 12.79
C ASN A 51 3.79 -4.69 11.50
N PRO A 52 4.69 -4.22 10.62
CA PRO A 52 4.92 -4.85 9.32
C PRO A 52 5.64 -6.21 9.41
N VAL A 53 6.15 -6.59 10.58
CA VAL A 53 6.86 -7.85 10.82
C VAL A 53 5.92 -8.88 11.42
N ASP A 54 5.28 -8.55 12.53
CA ASP A 54 4.49 -9.49 13.34
C ASP A 54 2.98 -9.48 13.02
N GLY A 55 2.54 -8.56 12.15
CA GLY A 55 1.13 -8.37 11.82
C GLY A 55 0.53 -7.12 12.47
N SER A 56 -0.69 -6.77 12.06
CA SER A 56 -1.38 -5.60 12.59
C SER A 56 -2.35 -5.99 13.71
N GLU A 57 -2.40 -5.16 14.75
CA GLU A 57 -3.29 -5.35 15.90
C GLU A 57 -4.40 -4.29 15.90
N ILE A 58 -5.61 -4.68 16.29
CA ILE A 58 -6.79 -3.81 16.32
C ILE A 58 -7.38 -3.85 17.72
N GLU A 59 -7.51 -2.68 18.33
CA GLU A 59 -8.09 -2.50 19.66
C GLU A 59 -9.16 -1.38 19.63
N PRO A 60 -10.11 -1.34 20.58
CA PRO A 60 -10.97 -0.17 20.76
C PRO A 60 -10.13 1.08 21.02
N CYS A 61 -10.49 2.20 20.39
CA CYS A 61 -9.80 3.47 20.61
C CYS A 61 -10.03 3.92 22.06
N PRO A 62 -8.97 4.17 22.84
CA PRO A 62 -9.14 4.67 24.20
C PRO A 62 -9.79 6.06 24.19
N PRO A 63 -10.57 6.40 25.24
CA PRO A 63 -11.18 7.71 25.37
C PRO A 63 -10.09 8.79 25.39
N GLY A 64 -10.32 9.88 24.64
CA GLY A 64 -9.38 11.00 24.54
C GLY A 64 -8.21 10.79 23.57
N GLN A 65 -8.14 9.66 22.87
CA GLN A 65 -7.22 9.44 21.74
C GLN A 65 -7.91 9.51 20.37
N GLU A 66 -9.19 9.90 20.36
CA GLU A 66 -9.95 10.09 19.15
C GLU A 66 -9.50 11.37 18.43
N PRO A 67 -9.29 11.33 17.10
CA PRO A 67 -8.97 12.51 16.33
C PRO A 67 -10.14 13.50 16.33
N GLU A 68 -9.83 14.78 16.10
CA GLU A 68 -10.87 15.80 15.92
C GLU A 68 -11.81 15.44 14.76
N ALA A 69 -13.08 15.87 14.89
CA ALA A 69 -14.08 15.64 13.87
C ALA A 69 -13.58 16.20 12.51
N PRO A 70 -13.70 15.42 11.41
CA PRO A 70 -13.30 15.90 10.10
C PRO A 70 -14.05 17.18 9.73
N ARG A 71 -13.30 18.22 9.33
CA ARG A 71 -13.86 19.47 8.81
C ARG A 71 -13.41 19.75 7.38
N PRO A 72 -14.19 20.51 6.60
CA PRO A 72 -13.73 21.01 5.31
C PRO A 72 -12.44 21.81 5.47
N ARG A 73 -11.47 21.57 4.57
CA ARG A 73 -10.25 22.37 4.48
C ARG A 73 -10.53 23.73 3.84
N THR A 74 -9.94 24.80 4.36
CA THR A 74 -10.00 26.13 3.73
C THR A 74 -9.27 26.13 2.38
N PRO A 75 -9.51 27.12 1.51
CA PRO A 75 -8.76 27.27 0.26
C PRO A 75 -7.24 27.31 0.48
N GLU A 76 -6.78 27.95 1.54
CA GLU A 76 -5.36 28.10 1.89
C GLU A 76 -4.76 26.75 2.31
N GLU A 77 -5.43 26.00 3.19
CA GLU A 77 -5.00 24.66 3.62
C GLU A 77 -4.92 23.69 2.44
N ARG A 78 -5.85 23.79 1.49
CA ARG A 78 -5.79 22.99 0.25
C ARG A 78 -4.60 23.39 -0.62
N ALA A 79 -4.35 24.68 -0.79
CA ALA A 79 -3.21 25.16 -1.57
C ALA A 79 -1.86 24.76 -0.93
N GLU A 80 -1.77 24.76 0.40
CA GLU A 80 -0.60 24.27 1.12
C GLU A 80 -0.39 22.77 0.95
N ALA A 81 -1.43 21.95 1.15
CA ALA A 81 -1.33 20.51 0.94
C ALA A 81 -0.88 20.17 -0.50
N ALA A 82 -1.43 20.87 -1.51
CA ALA A 82 -1.02 20.68 -2.89
C ALA A 82 0.47 21.01 -3.11
N ARG A 83 0.98 22.08 -2.49
CA ARG A 83 2.41 22.42 -2.54
C ARG A 83 3.28 21.39 -1.81
N ALA A 84 2.87 20.92 -0.64
CA ALA A 84 3.62 19.94 0.16
C ALA A 84 3.76 18.58 -0.55
N HIS A 85 2.77 18.21 -1.37
CA HIS A 85 2.77 16.98 -2.15
C HIS A 85 3.29 17.15 -3.58
N ALA A 86 3.76 18.34 -3.96
CA ALA A 86 4.31 18.56 -5.29
C ALA A 86 5.62 17.75 -5.46
N PRO A 87 5.81 17.07 -6.60
CA PRO A 87 7.07 16.39 -6.87
C PRO A 87 8.23 17.40 -6.99
N PRO A 88 9.48 17.00 -6.70
CA PRO A 88 10.63 17.86 -6.87
C PRO A 88 10.81 18.27 -8.33
N VAL A 89 11.22 19.52 -8.57
CA VAL A 89 11.54 19.99 -9.93
C VAL A 89 12.84 19.36 -10.41
N PRO A 90 12.92 18.90 -11.67
CA PRO A 90 14.17 18.39 -12.23
C PRO A 90 15.22 19.50 -12.29
N PRO A 91 16.53 19.17 -12.18
CA PRO A 91 17.60 20.14 -12.38
C PRO A 91 17.54 20.74 -13.79
N GLY A 92 17.77 22.05 -13.91
CA GLY A 92 17.79 22.77 -15.18
C GLY A 92 19.07 22.52 -16.01
N PRO A 93 19.15 23.05 -17.24
CA PRO A 93 20.33 22.94 -18.11
C PRO A 93 21.55 23.69 -17.55
#